data_AF-A0A3D0XAZ0-F1
#
_entry.id   AF-A0A3D0XAZ0-F1
#
_cell.length_a   1.000
_cell.length_b   1.000
_cell.length_c   1.000
_cell.angle_alpha   90.00
_cell.angle_beta   90.00
_cell.angle_gamma   90.00
#
_symmetry.space_group_name_H-M   'P 1'
#
loop_
_entity.id
_entity.type
_entity.pdbx_description
1 polymer ?
#
loop_
_entity_poly.entity_id
_entity_poly.type
_entity_poly.pdbx_seq_one_letter_code
_entity_poly.pdbx_strand_id
1 'polypeptide(L)'
;MCGIKQEKVKNMENNLIIFDSITPVMKSRDLLKNHRISSRIVRTPAKLRKKSCGYSLYVKNGFSDALKIIKDNNVRYIGTSAVDYI
;
A
#
# COMPACT_ATOMS: atom_id res chain seq x y z
N MET A 1 18.54 6.50 -31.91
CA MET A 1 19.04 6.60 -30.52
C MET A 1 17.98 6.06 -29.58
N CYS A 2 18.10 4.79 -29.17
CA CYS A 2 17.20 4.19 -28.20
C CYS A 2 17.67 4.60 -26.81
N GLY A 3 17.04 5.63 -26.24
CA GLY A 3 17.29 6.06 -24.87
C GLY A 3 16.85 4.96 -23.91
N ILE A 4 17.85 4.27 -23.35
CA ILE A 4 17.71 3.27 -22.29
C ILE A 4 17.02 3.98 -21.11
N LYS A 5 15.71 3.79 -20.96
CA LYS A 5 14.98 4.24 -19.77
C LYS A 5 15.48 3.38 -18.62
N GLN A 6 16.15 4.04 -17.69
CA GLN A 6 16.70 3.48 -16.46
C GLN A 6 15.70 2.51 -15.82
N GLU A 7 16.01 1.22 -15.84
CA GLU A 7 15.33 0.18 -15.07
C GLU A 7 15.74 0.35 -13.61
N LYS A 8 15.12 1.32 -12.95
CA LYS A 8 15.40 1.68 -11.56
C LYS A 8 14.85 0.59 -10.63
N VAL A 9 15.80 -0.22 -10.17
CA VAL A 9 15.96 -0.75 -8.80
C VAL A 9 14.77 -1.56 -8.26
N LYS A 10 14.95 -2.89 -8.23
CA LYS A 10 14.27 -3.80 -7.30
C LYS A 10 14.67 -3.42 -5.87
N ASN A 11 14.00 -2.44 -5.27
CA ASN A 11 13.99 -2.32 -3.82
C ASN A 11 12.82 -3.17 -3.30
N MET A 12 13.09 -4.07 -2.36
CA MET A 12 12.08 -4.69 -1.51
C MET A 12 11.43 -3.58 -0.67
N GLU A 13 10.58 -2.78 -1.28
CA GLU A 13 9.86 -1.74 -0.57
C GLU A 13 8.63 -2.40 0.06
N ASN A 14 8.41 -2.14 1.34
CA ASN A 14 7.26 -2.65 2.09
C ASN A 14 5.96 -2.14 1.46
N ASN A 15 5.50 -2.72 0.36
CA ASN A 15 4.48 -2.12 -0.49
C ASN A 15 3.06 -2.39 -0.02
N LEU A 16 2.86 -2.91 1.19
CA LEU A 16 1.57 -3.33 1.67
C LEU A 16 1.22 -2.70 3.01
N ILE A 17 0.05 -2.07 3.07
CA ILE A 17 -0.49 -1.42 4.27
C ILE A 17 -1.69 -2.24 4.73
N ILE A 18 -1.65 -2.73 5.96
CA ILE A 18 -2.70 -3.55 6.55
C ILE A 18 -3.61 -2.66 7.38
N PHE A 19 -4.92 -2.82 7.22
CA PHE A 19 -5.92 -2.03 7.92
C PHE A 19 -6.83 -2.91 8.76
N ASP A 20 -7.48 -2.33 9.77
CA ASP A 20 -8.45 -3.03 10.60
C ASP A 20 -9.81 -3.21 9.92
N SER A 21 -10.17 -2.31 8.99
CA SER A 21 -11.50 -2.22 8.39
C SER A 21 -11.44 -1.83 6.90
N ILE A 22 -12.54 -2.05 6.16
CA ILE A 22 -12.63 -1.68 4.73
C ILE A 22 -12.72 -0.15 4.51
N THR A 23 -13.34 0.59 5.43
CA THR A 23 -13.50 2.06 5.35
C THR A 23 -12.17 2.82 5.22
N PRO A 24 -11.18 2.65 6.11
CA PRO A 24 -9.89 3.33 5.99
C PRO A 24 -9.13 2.88 4.73
N VAL A 25 -9.29 1.63 4.28
CA VAL A 25 -8.67 1.12 3.05
C VAL A 25 -9.20 1.85 1.82
N MET A 26 -10.52 2.01 1.73
CA MET A 26 -11.16 2.72 0.63
C MET A 26 -10.78 4.20 0.63
N LYS A 27 -10.74 4.83 1.81
CA LYS A 27 -10.30 6.22 1.97
C LYS A 27 -8.84 6.40 1.54
N SER A 28 -7.94 5.52 1.99
CA SER A 28 -6.53 5.55 1.59
C SER A 28 -6.36 5.31 0.10
N ARG A 29 -7.09 4.37 -0.51
CA ARG A 29 -7.06 4.17 -1.97
C ARG A 29 -7.43 5.44 -2.72
N ASP A 30 -8.50 6.12 -2.29
CA ASP A 30 -8.98 7.33 -2.94
C ASP A 30 -7.99 8.49 -2.81
N LEU A 31 -7.45 8.69 -1.60
CA LEU A 31 -6.37 9.64 -1.33
C LEU A 31 -5.15 9.38 -2.23
N LEU A 32 -4.66 8.14 -2.28
CA LEU A 32 -3.52 7.79 -3.12
C LEU A 32 -3.81 8.01 -4.61
N LYS A 33 -5.02 7.66 -5.06
CA LYS A 33 -5.45 7.89 -6.44
C LYS A 33 -5.45 9.39 -6.78
N ASN A 34 -5.91 10.24 -5.87
CA ASN A 34 -5.90 11.69 -6.04
C ASN A 34 -4.47 12.24 -6.15
N HIS A 35 -3.52 11.64 -5.44
CA HIS A 35 -2.09 11.95 -5.51
C HIS A 35 -1.35 11.25 -6.67
N ARG A 36 -2.06 10.65 -7.63
CA ARG A 36 -1.50 9.88 -8.77
C ARG A 36 -0.62 8.70 -8.36
N ILE A 37 -0.82 8.17 -7.14
CA ILE A 37 -0.13 7.00 -6.63
C ILE A 37 -0.94 5.74 -6.97
N SER A 38 -0.31 4.82 -7.68
CA SER A 38 -0.94 3.55 -8.06
C SER A 38 -1.07 2.63 -6.85
N SER A 39 -2.30 2.40 -6.39
CA SER A 39 -2.61 1.50 -5.29
C SER A 39 -3.75 0.53 -5.61
N ARG A 40 -3.74 -0.64 -4.97
CA ARG A 40 -4.73 -1.70 -5.17
C ARG A 40 -5.13 -2.31 -3.84
N ILE A 41 -6.43 -2.49 -3.64
CA ILE A 41 -6.95 -3.20 -2.47
C ILE A 41 -6.75 -4.69 -2.68
N VAL A 42 -6.12 -5.35 -1.71
CA VAL A 42 -5.91 -6.80 -1.68
C VAL A 42 -6.48 -7.36 -0.39
N ARG A 43 -6.95 -8.61 -0.42
CA ARG A 43 -7.41 -9.29 0.79
C ARG A 43 -6.23 -9.90 1.53
N THR A 44 -6.10 -9.61 2.81
CA THR A 44 -5.10 -10.23 3.68
C THR A 44 -5.45 -11.71 3.87
N PRO A 45 -4.49 -12.63 3.77
CA PRO A 45 -4.75 -14.05 3.94
C PRO A 45 -5.35 -14.37 5.31
N ALA A 46 -6.25 -15.35 5.35
CA ALA A 46 -7.11 -15.70 6.49
C ALA A 46 -6.36 -15.97 7.81
N LYS A 47 -5.05 -16.26 7.76
CA LYS A 47 -4.20 -16.48 8.93
C LYS A 47 -4.02 -15.23 9.81
N LEU A 48 -4.14 -14.02 9.25
CA LEU A 48 -4.07 -12.73 9.97
C LEU A 48 -5.45 -12.19 10.40
N ARG A 49 -6.53 -12.92 10.08
CA ARG A 49 -7.93 -12.50 10.25
C ARG A 49 -8.41 -12.43 11.71
N LYS A 50 -7.61 -12.93 12.67
CA LYS A 50 -7.92 -12.84 14.12
C LYS A 50 -7.73 -11.43 14.69
N LYS A 51 -6.98 -10.53 14.02
CA LYS A 51 -6.73 -9.15 14.49
C LYS A 51 -7.06 -8.04 13.47
N SER A 52 -7.40 -8.37 12.22
CA SER A 52 -7.65 -7.43 11.12
C SER A 52 -8.78 -7.96 10.24
N CYS A 53 -9.69 -7.11 9.72
CA CYS A 53 -10.77 -7.52 8.81
C CYS A 53 -10.29 -8.06 7.44
N GLY A 54 -9.02 -8.38 7.25
CA GLY A 54 -8.55 -9.04 6.03
C GLY A 54 -8.47 -8.11 4.83
N TYR A 55 -8.25 -6.81 5.06
CA TYR A 55 -8.05 -5.84 3.99
C TYR A 55 -6.66 -5.21 4.10
N SER A 56 -5.99 -5.12 2.95
CA SER A 56 -4.73 -4.44 2.83
C SER A 56 -4.68 -3.64 1.53
N LEU A 57 -3.84 -2.63 1.50
CA LEU A 57 -3.64 -1.74 0.37
C LEU A 57 -2.22 -1.94 -0.13
N TYR A 58 -2.10 -2.49 -1.33
CA TYR A 58 -0.86 -2.61 -2.05
C TYR A 58 -0.57 -1.29 -2.79
N VAL A 59 0.62 -0.74 -2.61
CA VAL A 59 1.09 0.47 -3.27
C VAL A 59 2.19 0.06 -4.24
N LYS A 60 1.98 0.29 -5.54
CA LYS A 60 2.93 -0.15 -6.57
C LYS A 60 4.18 0.73 -6.64
N ASN A 61 4.03 2.03 -6.32
CA ASN A 61 5.11 3.00 -6.42
C ASN A 61 4.84 4.15 -5.45
N GLY A 62 5.87 4.73 -4.83
CA GLY A 62 5.69 5.87 -3.91
C GLY A 62 5.12 5.47 -2.55
N PHE A 63 5.59 4.37 -1.97
CA PHE A 63 5.15 3.90 -0.65
C PHE A 63 5.42 4.92 0.47
N SER A 64 6.58 5.60 0.43
CA SER A 64 6.93 6.61 1.43
C SER A 64 5.97 7.81 1.40
N ASP A 65 5.63 8.30 0.21
CA ASP A 65 4.60 9.33 0.03
C ASP A 65 3.22 8.84 0.47
N ALA A 66 2.89 7.60 0.15
CA ALA A 66 1.63 6.99 0.56
C ALA A 66 1.46 6.96 2.08
N LEU A 67 2.49 6.52 2.81
CA LEU A 67 2.49 6.54 4.27
C LEU A 67 2.36 7.96 4.82
N LYS A 68 3.04 8.92 4.21
CA LYS A 68 2.98 10.31 4.63
C LYS A 68 1.57 10.87 4.47
N ILE A 69 0.93 10.65 3.31
CA ILE A 69 -0.45 11.08 3.04
C ILE A 69 -1.43 10.42 4.02
N ILE A 70 -1.29 9.11 4.25
CA ILE A 70 -2.17 8.36 5.16
C ILE A 70 -2.03 8.88 6.60
N LYS A 71 -0.80 9.13 7.05
CA LYS A 71 -0.51 9.67 8.38
C LYS A 71 -1.01 11.11 8.54
N ASP A 72 -0.80 11.95 7.53
CA ASP A 72 -1.28 13.33 7.47
C ASP A 72 -2.82 13.40 7.53
N ASN A 73 -3.50 12.46 6.85
CA ASN A 73 -4.96 12.33 6.84
C ASN A 73 -5.54 11.61 8.08
N ASN A 74 -4.73 11.38 9.12
CA ASN A 74 -5.10 10.71 10.36
C ASN A 74 -5.75 9.32 10.16
N VAL A 75 -5.39 8.62 9.08
CA VAL A 75 -5.93 7.29 8.79
C VAL A 75 -5.15 6.24 9.58
N ARG A 76 -5.85 5.51 10.44
CA ARG A 76 -5.27 4.41 11.22
C ARG A 76 -5.05 3.19 10.33
N TYR A 77 -3.88 2.59 10.47
CA TYR A 77 -3.51 1.32 9.87
C TYR A 77 -2.90 0.42 10.95
N ILE A 78 -3.02 -0.90 10.79
CA ILE A 78 -2.52 -1.88 11.75
C ILE A 78 -1.00 -2.03 11.64
N GLY A 79 -0.50 -2.04 10.41
CA GLY A 79 0.91 -2.18 10.14
C GLY A 79 1.20 -2.20 8.65
N THR A 80 2.47 -2.36 8.33
CA THR A 80 2.94 -2.44 6.95
C THR A 80 3.73 -3.73 6.77
N SER A 81 3.64 -4.35 5.59
CA SER A 81 4.36 -5.57 5.27
C SER A 81 5.04 -5.45 3.91
N ALA A 82 6.27 -5.95 3.81
CA ALA A 82 6.84 -6.35 2.53
C ALA A 82 6.15 -7.62 2.09
N VAL A 83 5.58 -7.60 0.88
CA VAL A 83 5.23 -8.84 0.21
C VAL A 83 6.37 -9.15 -0.73
N ASP A 84 7.16 -10.12 -0.31
CA ASP A 84 8.07 -10.83 -1.18
C ASP A 84 7.21 -11.65 -2.15
N TYR A 85 7.23 -11.26 -3.42
CA TYR A 85 6.70 -12.11 -4.49
C TYR A 85 7.74 -13.21 -4.71
N ILE A 86 7.51 -14.35 -4.06
CA ILE A 86 8.25 -15.61 -4.31
C ILE A 86 7.80 -16.19 -5.65
#